data_AF-A0A965MLA2-F1
#
_entry.id   AF-A0A965MLA2-F1
#
_cell.length_a   1.000
_cell.length_b   1.000
_cell.length_c   1.000
_cell.angle_alpha   90.00
_cell.angle_beta   90.00
_cell.angle_gamma   90.00
#
_symmetry.space_group_name_H-M   'P 1'
#
loop_
_entity.id
_entity.type
_entity.pdbx_description
1 polymer ?
#
loop_
_entity_poly.entity_id
_entity_poly.type
_entity_poly.pdbx_seq_one_letter_code
_entity_poly.pdbx_strand_id
1 'polypeptide(L)'
;MPRPGFYNDNEYRAYPFVYNKPDTLPALPTHVILDAGFIMGLDAKFDDTIHTVWLKQINKVGYTFEFVFATNASPATVSFFRSTAAGEWENEYAESVVDTANPCADEPIWSGFIVTGSMAELAARFVIAAVGGTWAFQENDYQIEPGLLQNLNKAYLRSISVGNYDRVRVPPCDVTGINDNRPVVLNARCMKGDIRLKEGYNCLITQTERANEISVTASKGAGAGATSAELCANGSEVPLYPGEQLPPDSKFYSGGPACNEIISTINGVGGSNVNLIGGAGINILIDNGTITVQKKPNAQVNCT
;
A
#
# COMPACT_ATOMS: atom_id res chain seq x y z
N MET A 1 -4.07 -19.08 -34.03
CA MET A 1 -3.18 -19.69 -35.03
C MET A 1 -1.96 -18.80 -35.17
N PRO A 2 -0.73 -19.33 -35.23
CA PRO A 2 0.45 -18.51 -35.45
C PRO A 2 0.35 -17.79 -36.79
N ARG A 3 0.79 -16.52 -36.84
CA ARG A 3 0.73 -15.70 -38.05
C ARG A 3 1.61 -16.31 -39.16
N PRO A 4 1.24 -16.19 -40.45
CA PRO A 4 2.14 -16.52 -41.55
C PRO A 4 3.50 -15.82 -41.34
N GLY A 5 4.60 -16.56 -41.42
CA GLY A 5 5.96 -16.08 -41.13
C GLY A 5 6.46 -16.38 -39.72
N PHE A 6 5.62 -16.82 -38.77
CA PHE A 6 6.06 -17.16 -37.41
C PHE A 6 7.23 -18.15 -37.41
N TYR A 7 7.16 -19.24 -38.18
CA TYR A 7 8.26 -20.22 -38.21
C TYR A 7 9.55 -19.68 -38.81
N ASN A 8 9.49 -18.74 -39.77
CA ASN A 8 10.67 -18.12 -40.36
C ASN A 8 11.26 -17.06 -39.42
N ASP A 9 10.42 -16.33 -38.68
CA ASP A 9 10.84 -15.35 -37.66
C ASP A 9 11.44 -16.02 -36.41
N ASN A 10 11.21 -17.32 -36.24
CA ASN A 10 11.77 -18.16 -35.17
C ASN A 10 12.86 -19.12 -35.67
N GLU A 11 13.15 -19.14 -36.98
CA GLU A 11 14.27 -19.90 -37.52
C GLU A 11 15.56 -19.31 -36.92
N TYR A 12 16.41 -20.15 -36.33
CA TYR A 12 17.65 -19.75 -35.62
C TYR A 12 17.47 -19.03 -34.27
N ARG A 13 16.29 -19.01 -33.67
CA ARG A 13 16.15 -18.54 -32.27
C ARG A 13 16.80 -19.50 -31.27
N ALA A 14 17.57 -18.93 -30.34
CA ALA A 14 18.10 -19.64 -29.19
C ALA A 14 17.10 -19.56 -28.03
N TYR A 15 15.94 -20.21 -28.15
CA TYR A 15 15.00 -20.36 -27.03
C TYR A 15 15.74 -20.87 -25.78
N PRO A 16 15.51 -20.32 -24.56
CA PRO A 16 14.47 -19.35 -24.16
C PRO A 16 14.88 -17.87 -24.29
N PHE A 17 15.99 -17.56 -24.96
CA PHE A 17 16.48 -16.20 -25.12
C PHE A 17 15.97 -15.53 -26.40
N VAL A 18 15.73 -14.22 -26.32
CA VAL A 18 15.56 -13.37 -27.48
C VAL A 18 16.84 -13.41 -28.29
N TYR A 19 16.71 -13.82 -29.55
CA TYR A 19 17.83 -13.79 -30.49
C TYR A 19 18.23 -12.34 -30.78
N ASN A 20 19.21 -11.84 -30.04
CA ASN A 20 19.97 -10.67 -30.42
C ASN A 20 21.24 -11.17 -31.08
N LYS A 21 21.45 -10.77 -32.33
CA LYS A 21 22.70 -11.07 -33.05
C LYS A 21 23.72 -9.99 -32.75
N PRO A 22 24.70 -10.24 -31.86
CA PRO A 22 26.01 -9.65 -32.04
C PRO A 22 27.03 -10.77 -32.29
N ASP A 23 27.65 -10.73 -33.48
CA ASP A 23 28.73 -11.63 -33.94
C ASP A 23 30.01 -11.61 -33.07
N THR A 24 29.97 -11.01 -31.87
CA THR A 24 31.12 -10.73 -31.00
C THR A 24 31.07 -11.40 -29.62
N LEU A 25 29.94 -12.00 -29.22
CA LEU A 25 29.85 -12.69 -27.93
C LEU A 25 30.31 -14.16 -28.05
N PRO A 26 30.93 -14.74 -27.00
CA PRO A 26 31.09 -16.18 -26.93
C PRO A 26 29.69 -16.80 -26.86
N ALA A 27 29.25 -17.38 -27.98
CA ALA A 27 27.90 -17.94 -28.11
C ALA A 27 27.68 -19.01 -27.04
N LEU A 28 26.77 -18.78 -26.10
CA LEU A 28 26.35 -19.79 -25.13
C LEU A 28 25.86 -21.02 -25.92
N PRO A 29 26.31 -22.25 -25.59
CA PRO A 29 25.80 -23.43 -26.28
C PRO A 29 24.28 -23.50 -26.11
N THR A 30 23.56 -23.69 -27.22
CA THR A 30 22.09 -23.59 -27.29
C THR A 30 21.36 -24.66 -26.47
N HIS A 31 22.06 -25.70 -26.02
CA HIS A 31 21.50 -26.75 -25.17
C HIS A 31 21.73 -26.52 -23.68
N VAL A 32 22.45 -25.45 -23.26
CA VAL A 32 22.73 -25.21 -21.84
C VAL A 32 21.44 -24.90 -21.08
N ILE A 33 20.60 -24.03 -21.63
CA ILE A 33 19.28 -23.72 -21.10
C ILE A 33 18.27 -24.07 -22.18
N LEU A 34 17.46 -25.09 -21.91
CA LEU A 34 16.45 -25.62 -22.82
C LEU A 34 15.10 -24.95 -22.62
N ASP A 35 14.82 -24.52 -21.39
CA ASP A 35 13.58 -23.82 -21.03
C ASP A 35 13.82 -22.94 -19.81
N ALA A 36 13.03 -21.88 -19.70
CA ALA A 36 13.02 -21.01 -18.54
C ALA A 36 11.69 -20.27 -18.44
N GLY A 37 11.27 -19.96 -17.22
CA GLY A 37 10.11 -19.12 -16.98
C GLY A 37 10.27 -18.37 -15.68
N PHE A 38 9.80 -17.11 -15.65
CA PHE A 38 9.95 -16.24 -14.50
C PHE A 38 8.62 -15.59 -14.14
N ILE A 39 8.37 -15.50 -12.83
CA ILE A 39 7.22 -14.84 -12.24
C ILE A 39 7.74 -13.60 -11.51
N MET A 40 7.39 -12.44 -12.03
CA MET A 40 7.72 -11.15 -11.44
C MET A 40 6.68 -10.81 -10.38
N GLY A 41 7.08 -10.87 -9.10
CA GLY A 41 6.20 -10.62 -7.97
C GLY A 41 5.81 -9.14 -7.84
N LEU A 42 4.94 -8.85 -6.87
CA LEU A 42 4.40 -7.50 -6.65
C LEU A 42 5.50 -6.47 -6.35
N ASP A 43 6.50 -6.84 -5.55
CA ASP A 43 7.58 -5.93 -5.15
C ASP A 43 8.67 -5.79 -6.21
N ALA A 44 8.65 -6.59 -7.30
CA ALA A 44 9.55 -6.39 -8.43
C ALA A 44 9.31 -5.05 -9.15
N LYS A 45 8.08 -4.49 -9.03
CA LYS A 45 7.65 -3.29 -9.75
C LYS A 45 7.91 -3.41 -11.26
N PHE A 46 7.79 -4.63 -11.78
CA PHE A 46 8.08 -4.96 -13.16
C PHE A 46 7.05 -4.32 -14.09
N ASP A 47 7.53 -3.83 -15.23
CA ASP A 47 6.76 -3.14 -16.26
C ASP A 47 7.18 -3.78 -17.57
N ASP A 48 6.26 -4.51 -18.18
CA ASP A 48 6.48 -5.32 -19.38
C ASP A 48 6.85 -4.49 -20.61
N THR A 49 6.70 -3.16 -20.56
CA THR A 49 7.04 -2.27 -21.67
C THR A 49 8.49 -1.78 -21.65
N ILE A 50 9.15 -1.78 -20.49
CA ILE A 50 10.49 -1.20 -20.31
C ILE A 50 11.47 -2.14 -19.61
N HIS A 51 10.96 -3.10 -18.84
CA HIS A 51 11.79 -3.98 -18.03
C HIS A 51 12.05 -5.32 -18.72
N THR A 52 13.22 -5.87 -18.45
CA THR A 52 13.68 -7.14 -19.02
C THR A 52 14.25 -8.04 -17.94
N VAL A 53 14.33 -9.34 -18.25
CA VAL A 53 15.06 -10.34 -17.47
C VAL A 53 16.14 -10.90 -18.38
N TRP A 54 17.36 -11.05 -17.89
CA TRP A 54 18.46 -11.62 -18.67
C TRP A 54 19.34 -12.52 -17.82
N LEU A 55 20.05 -13.44 -18.48
CA LEU A 55 21.15 -14.16 -17.87
C LEU A 55 22.31 -13.19 -17.68
N LYS A 56 22.58 -12.80 -16.43
CA LYS A 56 23.61 -11.82 -16.09
C LYS A 56 25.00 -12.45 -16.06
N GLN A 57 25.13 -13.64 -15.50
CA GLN A 57 26.41 -14.34 -15.45
C GLN A 57 26.27 -15.84 -15.22
N ILE A 58 27.32 -16.57 -15.62
CA ILE A 58 27.55 -17.97 -15.26
C ILE A 58 28.85 -18.04 -14.48
N ASN A 59 28.81 -18.53 -13.24
CA ASN A 59 29.99 -18.82 -12.45
C ASN A 59 30.24 -20.33 -12.42
N LYS A 60 31.50 -20.75 -12.47
CA LYS A 60 31.87 -22.14 -12.19
C LYS A 60 32.69 -22.20 -10.91
N VAL A 61 32.14 -22.83 -9.88
CA VAL A 61 32.82 -23.07 -8.60
C VAL A 61 32.98 -24.57 -8.40
N GLY A 62 34.22 -25.06 -8.58
CA GLY A 62 34.51 -26.49 -8.51
C GLY A 62 33.74 -27.28 -9.57
N TYR A 63 32.82 -28.14 -9.10
CA TYR A 63 31.96 -28.99 -9.94
C TYR A 63 30.56 -28.43 -10.13
N THR A 64 30.29 -27.18 -9.74
CA THR A 64 28.97 -26.56 -9.83
C THR A 64 29.02 -25.31 -10.71
N PHE A 65 28.05 -25.20 -11.61
CA PHE A 65 27.69 -23.97 -12.30
C PHE A 65 26.62 -23.23 -11.52
N GLU A 66 26.77 -21.93 -11.39
CA GLU A 66 25.75 -21.00 -10.92
C GLU A 66 25.31 -20.12 -12.10
N PHE A 67 24.05 -20.17 -12.46
CA PHE A 67 23.42 -19.29 -13.44
C PHE A 67 22.69 -18.18 -12.70
N VAL A 68 23.12 -16.93 -12.89
CA VAL A 68 22.54 -15.78 -12.21
C VAL A 68 21.72 -14.98 -13.20
N PHE A 69 20.43 -14.86 -12.94
CA PHE A 69 19.50 -14.01 -13.67
C PHE A 69 19.29 -12.69 -12.94
N ALA A 70 19.16 -11.62 -13.72
CA ALA A 70 18.90 -10.28 -13.23
C ALA A 70 17.77 -9.62 -14.00
N THR A 71 17.24 -8.54 -13.42
CA THR A 71 16.26 -7.66 -14.04
C THR A 71 16.68 -6.21 -13.80
N ASN A 72 16.22 -5.29 -14.66
CA ASN A 72 16.44 -3.85 -14.51
C ASN A 72 15.33 -3.18 -13.68
N ALA A 73 14.29 -3.93 -13.28
CA ALA A 73 13.21 -3.47 -12.41
C ALA A 73 13.61 -3.46 -10.91
N SER A 74 14.56 -4.30 -10.52
CA SER A 74 14.94 -4.54 -9.12
C SER A 74 16.39 -5.03 -9.02
N PRO A 75 17.14 -4.68 -7.96
CA PRO A 75 18.50 -5.19 -7.76
C PRO A 75 18.56 -6.68 -7.37
N ALA A 76 17.42 -7.30 -7.05
CA ALA A 76 17.36 -8.70 -6.64
C ALA A 76 17.66 -9.64 -7.82
N THR A 77 18.46 -10.68 -7.58
CA THR A 77 18.80 -11.72 -8.56
C THR A 77 18.20 -13.06 -8.18
N VAL A 78 18.06 -13.95 -9.17
CA VAL A 78 17.73 -15.36 -8.96
C VAL A 78 18.91 -16.21 -9.45
N SER A 79 19.43 -17.08 -8.59
CA SER A 79 20.55 -17.98 -8.90
C SER A 79 20.07 -19.43 -8.98
N PHE A 80 20.52 -20.15 -9.99
CA PHE A 80 20.28 -21.57 -10.20
C PHE A 80 21.59 -22.34 -10.21
N PHE A 81 21.61 -23.56 -9.69
CA PHE A 81 22.81 -24.37 -9.54
C PHE A 81 22.72 -25.68 -10.32
N ARG A 82 23.76 -26.00 -11.08
CA ARG A 82 23.88 -27.29 -11.79
C ARG A 82 25.23 -27.94 -11.57
N SER A 83 25.23 -29.26 -11.42
CA SER A 83 26.48 -30.01 -11.48
C SER A 83 27.08 -29.92 -12.89
N THR A 84 28.41 -29.84 -12.98
CA THR A 84 29.16 -29.98 -14.24
C THR A 84 28.97 -31.34 -14.91
N ALA A 85 28.53 -32.35 -14.15
CA ALA A 85 28.16 -33.67 -14.62
C ALA A 85 26.64 -33.86 -14.79
N ALA A 86 25.84 -32.78 -14.68
CA ALA A 86 24.40 -32.83 -14.86
C ALA A 86 24.02 -33.40 -16.22
N GLY A 87 22.97 -34.23 -16.20
CA GLY A 87 22.39 -34.81 -17.39
C GLY A 87 21.53 -33.81 -18.17
N GLU A 88 20.88 -34.29 -19.22
CA GLU A 88 19.88 -33.50 -19.92
C GLU A 88 18.56 -33.45 -19.13
N TRP A 89 17.80 -32.37 -19.31
CA TRP A 89 16.44 -32.16 -18.79
C TRP A 89 16.34 -31.97 -17.27
N GLU A 90 17.43 -31.54 -16.63
CA GLU A 90 17.41 -31.20 -15.21
C GLU A 90 16.71 -29.86 -14.97
N ASN A 91 15.69 -29.86 -14.11
CA ASN A 91 14.94 -28.68 -13.73
C ASN A 91 15.31 -28.20 -12.32
N GLU A 92 15.20 -26.90 -12.10
CA GLU A 92 15.32 -26.30 -10.78
C GLU A 92 14.43 -25.08 -10.73
N TYR A 93 13.83 -24.87 -9.56
CA TYR A 93 13.09 -23.69 -9.22
C TYR A 93 13.90 -22.90 -8.18
N ALA A 94 13.98 -21.60 -8.36
CA ALA A 94 14.68 -20.71 -7.44
C ALA A 94 13.90 -19.40 -7.27
N GLU A 95 14.11 -18.78 -6.12
CA GLU A 95 13.44 -17.55 -5.71
C GLU A 95 14.47 -16.49 -5.36
N SER A 96 14.12 -15.24 -5.60
CA SER A 96 14.89 -14.12 -5.09
C SER A 96 14.67 -13.95 -3.60
N VAL A 97 15.40 -13.02 -2.99
CA VAL A 97 15.10 -12.55 -1.64
C VAL A 97 13.71 -11.91 -1.57
N VAL A 98 13.16 -11.86 -0.35
CA VAL A 98 11.99 -11.04 0.01
C VAL A 98 12.45 -9.60 0.22
N ASP A 99 11.61 -8.62 -0.12
CA ASP A 99 11.89 -7.20 0.13
C ASP A 99 11.84 -6.88 1.62
N THR A 100 13.00 -6.89 2.29
CA THR A 100 13.11 -6.62 3.72
C THR A 100 12.84 -5.15 4.10
N ALA A 101 12.85 -4.23 3.13
CA ALA A 101 12.48 -2.84 3.37
C ALA A 101 10.96 -2.66 3.48
N ASN A 102 10.19 -3.61 2.93
CA ASN A 102 8.74 -3.61 2.99
C ASN A 102 8.25 -4.56 4.10
N PRO A 103 7.72 -4.03 5.22
CA PRO A 103 7.24 -4.88 6.32
C PRO A 103 6.04 -5.75 5.95
N CYS A 104 5.42 -5.52 4.79
CA CYS A 104 4.29 -6.30 4.29
C CYS A 104 4.68 -7.37 3.26
N ALA A 105 5.95 -7.43 2.87
CA ALA A 105 6.45 -8.41 1.93
C ALA A 105 6.66 -9.77 2.61
N ASP A 106 5.94 -10.77 2.13
CA ASP A 106 6.06 -12.17 2.58
C ASP A 106 6.39 -13.11 1.41
N GLU A 107 6.52 -12.55 0.20
CA GLU A 107 6.75 -13.27 -1.04
C GLU A 107 8.10 -12.80 -1.63
N PRO A 108 8.80 -13.67 -2.37
CA PRO A 108 10.00 -13.25 -3.07
C PRO A 108 9.67 -12.13 -4.07
N ILE A 109 10.61 -11.21 -4.27
CA ILE A 109 10.47 -10.14 -5.26
C ILE A 109 10.13 -10.73 -6.63
N TRP A 110 10.79 -11.84 -6.99
CA TRP A 110 10.50 -12.63 -8.19
C TRP A 110 11.07 -14.03 -8.06
N SER A 111 10.58 -14.95 -8.87
CA SER A 111 11.04 -16.34 -8.89
C SER A 111 11.03 -16.88 -10.31
N GLY A 112 11.58 -18.08 -10.50
CA GLY A 112 11.52 -18.74 -11.79
C GLY A 112 12.04 -20.16 -11.75
N PHE A 113 12.01 -20.79 -12.91
CA PHE A 113 12.60 -22.09 -13.14
C PHE A 113 13.50 -22.05 -14.37
N ILE A 114 14.46 -22.96 -14.41
CA ILE A 114 15.21 -23.30 -15.63
C ILE A 114 15.21 -24.81 -15.84
N VAL A 115 15.22 -25.22 -17.11
CA VAL A 115 15.50 -26.58 -17.55
C VAL A 115 16.80 -26.54 -18.33
N THR A 116 17.74 -27.40 -17.97
CA THR A 116 19.09 -27.41 -18.57
C THR A 116 19.35 -28.69 -19.34
N GLY A 117 20.12 -28.61 -20.42
CA GLY A 117 20.66 -29.78 -21.12
C GLY A 117 21.99 -30.24 -20.53
N SER A 118 22.76 -30.99 -21.29
CA SER A 118 24.07 -31.48 -20.83
C SER A 118 25.05 -30.35 -20.54
N MET A 119 25.71 -30.39 -19.39
CA MET A 119 26.71 -29.39 -19.00
C MET A 119 28.11 -29.64 -19.58
N ALA A 120 28.30 -30.71 -20.37
CA ALA A 120 29.62 -31.15 -20.84
C ALA A 120 30.32 -30.10 -21.73
N GLU A 121 29.61 -29.49 -22.69
CA GLU A 121 30.21 -28.47 -23.56
C GLU A 121 30.54 -27.20 -22.77
N LEU A 122 29.63 -26.76 -21.90
CA LEU A 122 29.87 -25.61 -21.03
C LEU A 122 31.09 -25.85 -20.13
N ALA A 123 31.20 -27.05 -19.55
CA ALA A 123 32.35 -27.47 -18.75
C ALA A 123 33.66 -27.41 -19.53
N ALA A 124 33.69 -27.92 -20.77
CA ALA A 124 34.86 -27.87 -21.63
C ALA A 124 35.30 -26.43 -21.94
N ARG A 125 34.35 -25.51 -22.17
CA ARG A 125 34.65 -24.10 -22.44
C ARG A 125 35.22 -23.37 -21.21
N PHE A 126 34.79 -23.74 -20.00
CA PHE A 126 35.37 -23.23 -18.76
C PHE A 126 36.75 -23.83 -18.40
N VAL A 127 37.16 -24.96 -19.00
CA VAL A 127 38.51 -25.52 -18.79
C VAL A 127 39.58 -24.70 -19.51
N ILE A 128 39.22 -24.06 -20.63
CA ILE A 128 40.13 -23.21 -21.41
C ILE A 128 40.46 -21.90 -20.67
N ALA A 129 39.54 -21.42 -19.82
CA ALA A 129 39.76 -20.29 -18.93
C ALA A 129 40.20 -20.80 -17.55
N ALA A 130 41.51 -20.87 -17.27
CA ALA A 130 42.07 -21.46 -16.06
C ALA A 130 41.35 -21.03 -14.75
N VAL A 131 40.83 -22.03 -14.01
CA VAL A 131 40.30 -22.03 -12.62
C VAL A 131 39.34 -20.90 -12.25
N GLY A 132 38.05 -21.23 -12.06
CA GLY A 132 37.06 -20.31 -11.48
C GLY A 132 36.67 -19.20 -12.44
N GLY A 133 36.10 -19.58 -13.59
CA GLY A 133 35.61 -18.61 -14.56
C GLY A 133 34.30 -17.96 -14.09
N THR A 134 34.16 -16.68 -14.41
CA THR A 134 32.88 -15.99 -14.49
C THR A 134 32.72 -15.55 -15.93
N TRP A 135 31.60 -15.91 -16.54
CA TRP A 135 31.13 -15.31 -17.78
C TRP A 135 30.05 -14.33 -17.44
N ALA A 136 30.29 -13.04 -17.67
CA ALA A 136 29.33 -11.98 -17.43
C ALA A 136 28.78 -11.45 -18.75
N PHE A 137 27.51 -11.10 -18.74
CA PHE A 137 26.75 -10.65 -19.89
C PHE A 137 26.07 -9.33 -19.58
N GLN A 138 25.94 -8.50 -20.61
CA GLN A 138 25.17 -7.26 -20.54
C GLN A 138 23.68 -7.54 -20.66
N GLU A 139 22.86 -6.56 -20.27
CA GLU A 139 21.39 -6.67 -20.26
C GLU A 139 20.80 -7.09 -21.61
N ASN A 140 21.42 -6.72 -22.73
CA ASN A 140 20.91 -7.00 -24.07
C ASN A 140 21.44 -8.31 -24.69
N ASP A 141 22.31 -9.04 -24.00
CA ASP A 141 23.00 -10.20 -24.57
C ASP A 141 22.11 -11.46 -24.57
N TYR A 142 21.60 -11.85 -23.40
CA TYR A 142 20.81 -13.07 -23.19
C TYR A 142 19.50 -12.75 -22.46
N GLN A 143 18.67 -11.93 -23.11
CA GLN A 143 17.35 -11.57 -22.60
C GLN A 143 16.38 -12.73 -22.72
N ILE A 144 15.59 -12.98 -21.68
CA ILE A 144 14.51 -13.96 -21.71
C ILE A 144 13.38 -13.43 -22.59
N GLU A 145 12.77 -14.33 -23.37
CA GLU A 145 11.62 -13.96 -24.18
C GLU A 145 10.48 -13.40 -23.30
N PRO A 146 9.84 -12.27 -23.69
CA PRO A 146 8.75 -11.69 -22.91
C PRO A 146 7.58 -12.66 -22.67
N GLY A 147 7.36 -13.62 -23.58
CA GLY A 147 6.32 -14.65 -23.43
C GLY A 147 6.58 -15.65 -22.30
N LEU A 148 7.79 -15.65 -21.71
CA LEU A 148 8.20 -16.50 -20.59
C LEU A 148 8.19 -15.74 -19.26
N LEU A 149 7.74 -14.48 -19.27
CA LEU A 149 7.64 -13.62 -18.10
C LEU A 149 6.18 -13.44 -17.71
N GLN A 150 5.84 -13.79 -16.47
CA GLN A 150 4.54 -13.48 -15.89
C GLN A 150 4.67 -12.26 -14.97
N ASN A 151 4.03 -11.16 -15.34
CA ASN A 151 4.02 -9.95 -14.51
C ASN A 151 2.82 -9.95 -13.54
N LEU A 152 3.10 -9.99 -12.23
CA LEU A 152 2.06 -9.87 -11.19
C LEU A 152 1.91 -8.45 -10.65
N ASN A 153 2.61 -7.46 -11.19
CA ASN A 153 2.53 -6.08 -10.72
C ASN A 153 1.07 -5.58 -10.76
N LYS A 154 0.57 -5.13 -9.59
CA LYS A 154 -0.83 -4.71 -9.37
C LYS A 154 -1.90 -5.78 -9.69
N ALA A 155 -1.52 -7.06 -9.78
CA ALA A 155 -2.46 -8.13 -10.10
C ALA A 155 -3.42 -8.46 -8.94
N TYR A 156 -2.99 -8.28 -7.70
CA TYR A 156 -3.82 -8.53 -6.51
C TYR A 156 -3.46 -7.62 -5.33
N LEU A 157 -4.39 -7.51 -4.39
CA LEU A 157 -4.20 -6.86 -3.11
C LEU A 157 -3.52 -7.83 -2.13
N ARG A 158 -2.31 -7.50 -1.69
CA ARG A 158 -1.59 -8.33 -0.71
C ARG A 158 -1.97 -8.04 0.73
N SER A 159 -2.17 -6.77 1.08
CA SER A 159 -2.46 -6.37 2.45
C SER A 159 -3.14 -5.01 2.51
N ILE A 160 -3.78 -4.74 3.64
CA ILE A 160 -4.37 -3.44 3.97
C ILE A 160 -3.61 -2.85 5.15
N SER A 161 -3.29 -1.57 5.09
CA SER A 161 -2.76 -0.82 6.24
C SER A 161 -3.74 0.29 6.61
N VAL A 162 -3.95 0.48 7.91
CA VAL A 162 -4.90 1.46 8.46
C VAL A 162 -4.11 2.52 9.19
N GLY A 163 -4.34 3.77 8.81
CA GLY A 163 -3.86 4.94 9.52
C GLY A 163 -4.95 5.99 9.57
N ASN A 164 -4.98 6.74 10.66
CA ASN A 164 -5.85 7.88 10.84
C ASN A 164 -5.01 9.13 10.99
N TYR A 165 -5.48 10.24 10.42
CA TYR A 165 -4.93 11.54 10.78
C TYR A 165 -5.26 11.84 12.23
N ASP A 166 -4.36 12.53 12.95
CA ASP A 166 -4.67 13.08 14.28
C ASP A 166 -5.96 13.91 14.19
N ARG A 167 -6.82 13.86 15.19
CA ARG A 167 -8.15 14.50 15.14
C ARG A 167 -8.01 16.02 14.98
N VAL A 168 -8.94 16.62 14.25
CA VAL A 168 -9.08 18.09 14.29
C VAL A 168 -9.57 18.46 15.69
N ARG A 169 -8.72 19.13 16.45
CA ARG A 169 -9.05 19.64 17.79
C ARG A 169 -9.38 21.11 17.68
N VAL A 170 -10.36 21.56 18.46
CA VAL A 170 -10.59 23.00 18.63
C VAL A 170 -9.35 23.59 19.33
N PRO A 171 -8.66 24.57 18.71
CA PRO A 171 -7.51 25.20 19.36
C PRO A 171 -7.98 26.00 20.58
N PRO A 172 -7.14 26.15 21.61
CA PRO A 172 -7.41 27.09 22.70
C PRO A 172 -7.64 28.49 22.13
N CYS A 173 -8.52 29.28 22.77
CA CYS A 173 -8.92 30.62 22.29
C CYS A 173 -7.74 31.58 22.04
N ASP A 174 -6.59 31.33 22.65
CA ASP A 174 -5.40 32.17 22.57
C ASP A 174 -4.42 31.77 21.44
N VAL A 175 -4.70 30.66 20.73
CA VAL A 175 -3.82 30.15 19.68
C VAL A 175 -4.28 30.68 18.33
N THR A 176 -3.56 31.68 17.81
CA THR A 176 -3.76 32.22 16.46
C THR A 176 -2.97 31.40 15.44
N GLY A 177 -3.63 30.41 14.85
CA GLY A 177 -3.06 29.62 13.76
C GLY A 177 -3.62 28.21 13.72
N ILE A 178 -4.03 27.76 12.54
CA ILE A 178 -4.45 26.38 12.31
C ILE A 178 -3.17 25.59 12.03
N ASN A 179 -2.81 24.65 12.89
CA ASN A 179 -1.75 23.70 12.57
C ASN A 179 -2.33 22.65 11.62
N ASP A 180 -2.24 22.91 10.32
CA ASP A 180 -2.75 22.02 9.28
C ASP A 180 -1.90 20.76 9.09
N ASN A 181 -0.72 20.70 9.73
CA ASN A 181 0.14 19.53 9.64
C ASN A 181 -0.36 18.43 10.59
N ARG A 182 -1.21 17.56 10.06
CA ARG A 182 -1.74 16.40 10.76
C ARG A 182 -0.97 15.16 10.32
N PRO A 183 -0.03 14.64 11.14
CA PRO A 183 0.65 13.40 10.80
C PRO A 183 -0.34 12.24 10.77
N VAL A 184 -0.08 11.26 9.90
CA VAL A 184 -0.82 9.99 9.91
C VAL A 184 -0.34 9.16 11.08
N VAL A 185 -1.24 8.89 12.02
CA VAL A 185 -1.04 7.91 13.08
C VAL A 185 -1.45 6.55 12.52
N LEU A 186 -0.48 5.63 12.49
CA LEU A 186 -0.68 4.31 11.95
C LEU A 186 -1.26 3.38 13.03
N ASN A 187 -2.41 2.78 12.74
CA ASN A 187 -3.12 1.88 13.65
C ASN A 187 -2.70 0.43 13.44
N ALA A 188 -2.60 0.01 12.19
CA ALA A 188 -2.26 -1.35 11.81
C ALA A 188 -1.53 -1.35 10.46
N ARG A 189 -0.55 -2.24 10.34
CA ARG A 189 0.19 -2.48 9.09
C ARG A 189 -0.05 -3.90 8.62
N CYS A 190 -0.01 -4.06 7.31
CA CYS A 190 0.11 -5.38 6.69
C CYS A 190 -0.99 -6.36 7.14
N MET A 191 -2.22 -5.87 7.33
CA MET A 191 -3.36 -6.73 7.65
C MET A 191 -3.62 -7.66 6.46
N LYS A 192 -3.73 -8.95 6.74
CA LYS A 192 -3.92 -10.04 5.77
C LYS A 192 -5.05 -10.96 6.22
N GLY A 193 -5.55 -11.77 5.29
CA GLY A 193 -6.64 -12.72 5.54
C GLY A 193 -8.02 -12.06 5.52
N ASP A 194 -8.95 -12.65 6.26
CA ASP A 194 -10.34 -12.20 6.30
C ASP A 194 -10.47 -10.90 7.10
N ILE A 195 -10.49 -9.78 6.38
CA ILE A 195 -10.63 -8.45 6.97
C ILE A 195 -12.11 -8.08 6.98
N ARG A 196 -12.65 -7.91 8.19
CA ARG A 196 -14.02 -7.43 8.39
C ARG A 196 -14.00 -5.94 8.72
N LEU A 197 -14.70 -5.15 7.92
CA LEU A 197 -15.07 -3.79 8.29
C LEU A 197 -16.27 -3.84 9.24
N LYS A 198 -16.24 -3.03 10.29
CA LYS A 198 -17.32 -2.91 11.26
C LYS A 198 -17.80 -1.46 11.28
N GLU A 199 -19.11 -1.27 11.22
CA GLU A 199 -19.70 0.05 11.30
C GLU A 199 -19.44 0.70 12.66
N GLY A 200 -19.06 1.99 12.63
CA GLY A 200 -19.08 2.88 13.79
C GLY A 200 -20.47 3.46 14.05
N TYR A 201 -20.54 4.56 14.81
CA TYR A 201 -21.80 5.28 15.02
C TYR A 201 -22.25 6.03 13.77
N ASN A 202 -23.54 5.92 13.43
CA ASN A 202 -24.15 6.56 12.26
C ASN A 202 -23.47 6.20 10.93
N CYS A 203 -22.82 5.05 10.87
CA CYS A 203 -22.13 4.55 9.69
C CYS A 203 -22.89 3.33 9.17
N LEU A 204 -23.10 3.27 7.86
CA LEU A 204 -23.67 2.13 7.16
C LEU A 204 -22.67 1.65 6.12
N ILE A 205 -22.19 0.41 6.29
CA ILE A 205 -21.31 -0.24 5.34
C ILE A 205 -22.14 -1.27 4.57
N THR A 206 -22.10 -1.21 3.24
CA THR A 206 -22.77 -2.17 2.36
C THR A 206 -21.77 -2.77 1.40
N GLN A 207 -21.83 -4.08 1.20
CA GLN A 207 -21.00 -4.79 0.22
C GLN A 207 -21.90 -5.30 -0.89
N THR A 208 -21.58 -4.95 -2.13
CA THR A 208 -22.30 -5.38 -3.32
C THR A 208 -21.38 -6.26 -4.16
N GLU A 209 -21.51 -7.59 -4.03
CA GLU A 209 -20.65 -8.56 -4.72
C GLU A 209 -20.70 -8.42 -6.25
N ARG A 210 -21.89 -8.20 -6.80
CA ARG A 210 -22.08 -8.05 -8.26
C ARG A 210 -21.33 -6.85 -8.84
N ALA A 211 -21.14 -5.80 -8.04
CA ALA A 211 -20.42 -4.58 -8.44
C ALA A 211 -18.95 -4.59 -7.99
N ASN A 212 -18.52 -5.61 -7.23
CA ASN A 212 -17.24 -5.63 -6.53
C ASN A 212 -16.98 -4.34 -5.73
N GLU A 213 -18.01 -3.89 -5.00
CA GLU A 213 -18.02 -2.59 -4.31
C GLU A 213 -18.29 -2.75 -2.81
N ILE A 214 -17.54 -1.98 -1.99
CA ILE A 214 -17.87 -1.71 -0.60
C ILE A 214 -18.19 -0.21 -0.50
N SER A 215 -19.41 0.12 -0.07
CA SER A 215 -19.87 1.49 0.11
C SER A 215 -19.99 1.82 1.59
N VAL A 216 -19.39 2.95 1.97
CA VAL A 216 -19.41 3.49 3.34
C VAL A 216 -20.18 4.79 3.32
N THR A 217 -21.34 4.82 3.98
CA THR A 217 -22.25 5.98 3.98
C THR A 217 -22.60 6.40 5.40
N ALA A 218 -22.95 7.68 5.56
CA ALA A 218 -23.49 8.18 6.80
C ALA A 218 -25.02 7.94 6.83
N SER A 219 -25.51 7.29 7.87
CA SER A 219 -26.95 7.08 8.09
C SER A 219 -27.27 7.19 9.58
N LYS A 220 -28.19 8.09 9.92
CA LYS A 220 -28.58 8.32 11.32
C LYS A 220 -29.13 7.03 11.95
N GLY A 221 -28.57 6.63 13.08
CA GLY A 221 -28.94 5.42 13.81
C GLY A 221 -28.38 4.13 13.22
N ALA A 222 -27.59 4.18 12.13
CA ALA A 222 -26.92 3.00 11.59
C ALA A 222 -25.66 2.60 12.39
N GLY A 223 -25.21 1.37 12.16
CA GLY A 223 -24.01 0.81 12.77
C GLY A 223 -24.18 0.52 14.25
N ALA A 224 -23.30 1.08 15.10
CA ALA A 224 -23.37 0.92 16.55
C ALA A 224 -24.59 1.62 17.21
N GLY A 225 -25.45 2.28 16.42
CA GLY A 225 -26.83 2.56 16.81
C GLY A 225 -27.02 3.49 18.01
N ALA A 226 -26.10 4.42 18.24
CA ALA A 226 -26.20 5.31 19.41
C ALA A 226 -27.46 6.19 19.34
N THR A 227 -28.25 6.11 20.40
CA THR A 227 -29.25 7.10 20.75
C THR A 227 -28.59 8.46 20.93
N SER A 228 -29.38 9.54 20.81
CA SER A 228 -28.87 10.89 21.07
C SER A 228 -28.28 11.04 22.48
N ALA A 229 -28.79 10.28 23.46
CA ALA A 229 -28.24 10.25 24.81
C ALA A 229 -26.84 9.62 24.85
N GLU A 230 -26.62 8.52 24.14
CA GLU A 230 -25.31 7.86 24.05
C GLU A 230 -24.30 8.73 23.30
N LEU A 231 -24.71 9.43 22.24
CA LEU A 231 -23.84 10.38 21.53
C LEU A 231 -23.45 11.59 22.37
N CYS A 232 -24.28 11.98 23.35
CA CYS A 232 -24.04 13.13 24.22
C CYS A 232 -23.40 12.74 25.56
N ALA A 233 -23.19 11.45 25.83
CA ALA A 233 -22.53 10.97 27.04
C ALA A 233 -21.02 11.29 27.01
N ASN A 234 -20.42 11.45 28.20
CA ASN A 234 -18.98 11.70 28.32
C ASN A 234 -18.20 10.54 27.65
N GLY A 235 -17.25 10.88 26.77
CA GLY A 235 -16.45 9.88 26.05
C GLY A 235 -17.23 9.08 25.00
N SER A 236 -18.37 9.59 24.51
CA SER A 236 -19.13 8.96 23.42
C SER A 236 -18.37 8.93 22.08
N GLU A 237 -17.41 9.83 21.91
CA GLU A 237 -16.52 9.81 20.77
C GLU A 237 -15.61 8.57 20.85
N VAL A 238 -15.59 7.77 19.79
CA VAL A 238 -14.68 6.64 19.70
C VAL A 238 -13.28 7.19 19.39
N PRO A 239 -12.22 6.74 20.11
CA PRO A 239 -10.86 7.12 19.77
C PRO A 239 -10.52 6.63 18.35
N LEU A 240 -9.85 7.47 17.55
CA LEU A 240 -9.39 7.14 16.20
C LEU A 240 -8.25 6.12 16.24
N TYR A 241 -7.48 6.07 17.33
CA TYR A 241 -6.36 5.15 17.49
C TYR A 241 -6.12 4.81 18.96
N PRO A 242 -5.54 3.62 19.26
CA PRO A 242 -5.18 3.27 20.62
C PRO A 242 -4.26 4.33 21.24
N GLY A 243 -4.63 4.81 22.42
CA GLY A 243 -3.85 5.82 23.15
C GLY A 243 -4.14 7.27 22.77
N GLU A 244 -5.11 7.56 21.88
CA GLU A 244 -5.64 8.92 21.73
C GLU A 244 -6.06 9.44 23.12
N GLN A 245 -5.54 10.61 23.51
CA GLN A 245 -5.85 11.23 24.80
C GLN A 245 -6.87 12.36 24.61
N LEU A 246 -7.79 12.45 25.57
CA LEU A 246 -8.70 13.58 25.69
C LEU A 246 -7.89 14.87 25.91
N PRO A 247 -8.24 15.98 25.25
CA PRO A 247 -7.73 17.29 25.63
C PRO A 247 -8.01 17.59 27.11
N PRO A 248 -7.11 18.34 27.80
CA PRO A 248 -7.40 18.82 29.16
C PRO A 248 -8.75 19.53 29.21
N ASP A 249 -9.50 19.30 30.29
CA ASP A 249 -10.82 19.90 30.55
C ASP A 249 -11.93 19.59 29.52
N SER A 250 -11.70 18.64 28.60
CA SER A 250 -12.70 18.17 27.63
C SER A 250 -13.29 16.81 27.99
N LYS A 251 -14.58 16.65 27.72
CA LYS A 251 -15.29 15.36 27.80
C LYS A 251 -15.22 14.54 26.50
N PHE A 252 -14.73 15.14 25.41
CA PHE A 252 -14.68 14.56 24.07
C PHE A 252 -13.28 14.68 23.45
N TYR A 253 -12.92 13.74 22.57
CA TYR A 253 -11.61 13.72 21.93
C TYR A 253 -11.39 14.92 21.00
N SER A 254 -12.47 15.46 20.41
CA SER A 254 -12.47 16.68 19.60
C SER A 254 -12.14 17.96 20.38
N GLY A 255 -12.29 17.97 21.71
CA GLY A 255 -12.26 19.20 22.50
C GLY A 255 -13.54 20.03 22.40
N GLY A 256 -14.56 19.54 21.70
CA GLY A 256 -15.83 20.23 21.54
C GLY A 256 -16.70 20.23 22.80
N PRO A 257 -17.67 21.16 22.92
CA PRO A 257 -18.60 21.18 24.03
C PRO A 257 -19.59 20.01 23.97
N ALA A 258 -20.02 19.54 25.14
CA ALA A 258 -21.10 18.57 25.27
C ALA A 258 -22.44 19.11 24.80
N CYS A 259 -23.36 18.22 24.42
CA CYS A 259 -24.72 18.63 24.04
C CYS A 259 -25.44 19.43 25.14
N ASN A 260 -25.11 19.20 26.42
CA ASN A 260 -25.67 19.93 27.56
C ASN A 260 -24.88 21.20 27.92
N GLU A 261 -23.74 21.44 27.27
CA GLU A 261 -22.94 22.67 27.40
C GLU A 261 -23.30 23.68 26.30
N ILE A 262 -24.05 23.25 25.28
CA ILE A 262 -24.55 24.12 24.21
C ILE A 262 -25.99 24.54 24.53
N ILE A 263 -26.23 25.86 24.56
CA ILE A 263 -27.57 26.42 24.62
C ILE A 263 -28.08 26.58 23.19
N SER A 264 -28.92 25.66 22.73
CA SER A 264 -29.46 25.67 21.35
C SER A 264 -30.65 26.62 21.19
N THR A 265 -31.39 26.88 22.28
CA THR A 265 -32.57 27.75 22.29
C THR A 265 -32.74 28.46 23.63
N ILE A 266 -33.22 29.70 23.61
CA ILE A 266 -33.67 30.44 24.79
C ILE A 266 -35.16 30.75 24.60
N ASN A 267 -36.02 30.23 25.48
CA ASN A 267 -37.48 30.38 25.39
C ASN A 267 -38.07 29.97 24.02
N GLY A 268 -37.54 28.92 23.41
CA GLY A 268 -37.98 28.44 22.09
C GLY A 268 -37.43 29.22 20.89
N VAL A 269 -36.68 30.30 21.12
CA VAL A 269 -35.95 31.02 20.07
C VAL A 269 -34.57 30.37 19.91
N GLY A 270 -34.33 29.78 18.74
CA GLY A 270 -33.04 29.19 18.36
C GLY A 270 -32.31 30.00 17.29
N GLY A 271 -31.11 29.54 16.93
CA GLY A 271 -30.29 30.14 15.88
C GLY A 271 -28.83 30.26 16.30
N SER A 272 -27.92 30.44 15.33
CA SER A 272 -26.49 30.65 15.60
C SER A 272 -26.20 31.93 16.35
N ASN A 273 -27.10 32.92 16.27
CA ASN A 273 -27.09 34.15 17.05
C ASN A 273 -28.46 34.34 17.71
N VAL A 274 -28.51 34.28 19.05
CA VAL A 274 -29.73 34.62 19.81
C VAL A 274 -29.58 36.05 20.31
N ASN A 275 -30.30 36.98 19.68
CA ASN A 275 -30.34 38.37 20.13
C ASN A 275 -31.21 38.48 21.38
N LEU A 276 -30.59 38.70 22.53
CA LEU A 276 -31.29 38.97 23.78
C LEU A 276 -31.66 40.44 23.85
N ILE A 277 -32.97 40.73 23.88
CA ILE A 277 -33.49 42.08 24.02
C ILE A 277 -34.20 42.19 25.37
N GLY A 278 -33.81 43.18 26.18
CA GLY A 278 -34.46 43.46 27.45
C GLY A 278 -35.86 44.02 27.22
N GLY A 279 -36.86 43.41 27.86
CA GLY A 279 -38.23 43.95 27.93
C GLY A 279 -38.32 45.26 28.72
N ALA A 280 -39.54 45.77 28.91
CA ALA A 280 -39.77 46.96 29.71
C ALA A 280 -39.18 46.80 31.12
N GLY A 281 -38.29 47.72 31.51
CA GLY A 281 -37.64 47.71 32.82
C GLY A 281 -36.44 46.78 32.99
N ILE A 282 -36.03 46.06 31.95
CA ILE A 282 -34.82 45.22 31.95
C ILE A 282 -33.79 45.81 30.99
N ASN A 283 -32.53 45.83 31.42
CA ASN A 283 -31.37 46.15 30.58
C ASN A 283 -30.49 44.90 30.46
N ILE A 284 -30.05 44.62 29.24
CA ILE A 284 -29.11 43.53 28.95
C ILE A 284 -27.81 44.18 28.53
N LEU A 285 -26.75 43.95 29.30
CA LEU A 285 -25.40 44.39 28.99
C LEU A 285 -24.58 43.17 28.57
N ILE A 286 -23.80 43.31 27.50
CA ILE A 286 -22.88 42.28 27.05
C ILE A 286 -21.48 42.90 27.13
N ASP A 287 -20.65 42.40 28.02
CA ASP A 287 -19.26 42.86 28.20
C ASP A 287 -18.32 41.65 28.30
N ASN A 288 -17.32 41.58 27.42
CA ASN A 288 -16.32 40.51 27.35
C ASN A 288 -16.89 39.09 27.52
N GLY A 289 -17.96 38.76 26.78
CA GLY A 289 -18.58 37.43 26.83
C GLY A 289 -19.47 37.17 28.05
N THR A 290 -19.59 38.13 28.97
CA THR A 290 -20.51 38.07 30.10
C THR A 290 -21.80 38.81 29.79
N ILE A 291 -22.94 38.13 29.90
CA ILE A 291 -24.27 38.74 29.78
C ILE A 291 -24.75 39.13 31.18
N THR A 292 -24.93 40.42 31.42
CA THR A 292 -25.50 40.95 32.67
C THR A 292 -26.94 41.39 32.42
N VAL A 293 -27.88 40.72 33.09
CA VAL A 293 -29.30 41.10 33.09
C VAL A 293 -29.58 41.91 34.36
N GLN A 294 -29.88 43.19 34.21
CA GLN A 294 -30.17 44.07 35.34
C GLN A 294 -31.45 44.87 35.15
N LYS A 295 -32.06 45.27 36.26
CA LYS A 295 -33.21 46.19 36.23
C LYS A 295 -32.74 47.55 35.72
N LYS A 296 -33.47 48.16 34.79
CA LYS A 296 -33.19 49.52 34.33
C LYS A 296 -33.26 50.47 35.52
N PRO A 297 -32.22 51.27 35.79
CA PRO A 297 -32.31 52.35 36.76
C PRO A 297 -33.50 53.24 36.37
N ASN A 298 -34.44 53.46 37.28
CA ASN A 298 -35.67 54.25 37.10
C ASN A 298 -36.84 53.60 36.33
N ALA A 299 -36.84 52.28 36.14
CA ALA A 299 -38.05 51.58 35.70
C ALA A 299 -39.08 51.52 36.84
N GLN A 300 -39.82 52.61 37.06
CA GLN A 300 -41.09 52.56 37.79
C GLN A 300 -42.07 51.78 36.92
N VAL A 301 -42.32 50.52 37.30
CA VAL A 301 -43.45 49.77 36.77
C VAL A 301 -44.69 50.35 37.43
N ASN A 302 -45.37 51.26 36.74
CA ASN A 302 -46.73 51.64 37.15
C ASN A 302 -47.63 50.45 36.85
N CYS A 303 -47.96 49.68 37.88
CA CYS A 303 -49.05 48.71 37.82
C CYS A 303 -50.35 49.49 37.74
N THR A 304 -50.92 49.62 36.54
CA THR A 304 -52.35 49.94 36.34
C THR A 304 -53.18 48.67 36.40
#